data_AF-A0A0F9UE89-F1
#
_entry.id   AF-A0A0F9UE89-F1
#
_cell.length_a   1.000
_cell.length_b   1.000
_cell.length_c   1.000
_cell.angle_alpha   90.00
_cell.angle_beta   90.00
_cell.angle_gamma   90.00
#
_symmetry.space_group_name_H-M   'P 1'
#
loop_
_entity.id
_entity.type
_entity.pdbx_description
1 polymer ?
#
loop_
_entity_poly.entity_id
_entity_poly.type
_entity_poly.pdbx_seq_one_letter_code
_entity_poly.pdbx_strand_id
1 'polypeptide(L)'
;MLTVHLSMLTEQSQTHKNRELIAAVSTLFRITSSVFALLLPLIVQSILPDPENVKWWEPSGTFILSSIPLVGIGFVILGTSAIVISFFSIDESFHNHSSLPLKNISLKSFFPQMTAPLKYKSYQKFLAVRLFNAMSGRILGIIVIPFLTYSLLFTGNSYYIYPIVSATSKFIGFFIWRRILRKHKVVKTYTFVL
;
A
#
# COMPACT_ATOMS: atom_id res chain seq x y z
N MET A 1 1.70 -0.82 7.95
CA MET A 1 0.83 0.06 8.73
C MET A 1 0.22 -0.78 9.82
N LEU A 2 0.50 -0.46 11.10
CA LEU A 2 -0.13 -1.14 12.24
C LEU A 2 -1.64 -1.12 12.02
N THR A 3 -2.22 -2.30 11.81
CA THR A 3 -3.64 -2.50 11.47
C THR A 3 -4.58 -1.87 12.49
N VAL A 4 -4.12 -1.71 13.73
CA VAL A 4 -4.86 -1.12 14.86
C VAL A 4 -5.13 0.37 14.65
N HIS A 5 -4.11 1.17 14.31
CA HIS A 5 -4.32 2.61 14.11
C HIS A 5 -5.10 2.92 12.82
N LEU A 6 -5.02 2.04 11.80
CA LEU A 6 -5.90 2.10 10.63
C LEU A 6 -7.37 1.89 11.00
N SER A 7 -7.68 0.96 11.91
CA SER A 7 -9.05 0.75 12.40
C SER A 7 -9.56 1.93 13.25
N MET A 8 -8.67 2.66 13.91
CA MET A 8 -9.02 3.84 14.72
C MET A 8 -9.34 5.09 13.88
N LEU A 9 -9.01 5.11 12.58
CA LEU A 9 -9.27 6.29 11.72
C LEU A 9 -10.75 6.69 11.68
N THR A 10 -11.66 5.72 11.80
CA THR A 10 -13.10 6.01 11.85
C THR A 10 -13.54 6.70 13.15
N GLU A 11 -12.81 6.48 14.24
CA GLU A 11 -13.04 7.08 15.55
C GLU A 11 -12.39 8.46 15.64
N GLN A 12 -11.16 8.60 15.11
CA GLN A 12 -10.43 9.86 15.03
C GLN A 12 -11.06 10.86 14.06
N SER A 13 -11.73 10.39 13.01
CA SER A 13 -12.39 11.22 12.01
C SER A 13 -13.88 10.94 11.96
N GLN A 14 -14.65 11.66 12.77
CA GLN A 14 -16.08 11.40 12.96
C GLN A 14 -16.97 11.94 11.82
N THR A 15 -16.56 13.02 11.13
CA THR A 15 -17.37 13.61 10.05
C THR A 15 -17.13 12.93 8.69
N HIS A 16 -18.18 12.84 7.87
CA HIS A 16 -18.08 12.27 6.51
C HIS A 16 -17.07 13.02 5.63
N LYS A 17 -17.04 14.36 5.74
CA LYS A 17 -16.09 15.23 5.03
C LYS A 17 -14.63 14.91 5.40
N ASN A 18 -14.34 14.71 6.68
CA ASN A 18 -12.99 14.36 7.12
C ASN A 18 -12.61 12.94 6.71
N ARG A 19 -13.56 11.99 6.73
CA ARG A 19 -13.34 10.61 6.26
C ARG A 19 -13.02 10.57 4.75
N GLU A 20 -13.73 11.35 3.92
CA GLU A 20 -13.42 11.47 2.49
C GLU A 20 -12.01 12.05 2.28
N LEU A 21 -11.66 13.10 3.04
CA LEU A 21 -10.36 13.75 2.94
C LEU A 21 -9.22 12.81 3.33
N ILE A 22 -9.32 12.11 4.46
CA ILE A 22 -8.32 11.14 4.92
C ILE A 22 -8.18 9.99 3.91
N ALA A 23 -9.29 9.45 3.42
CA ALA A 23 -9.24 8.39 2.41
C ALA A 23 -8.56 8.86 1.11
N ALA A 24 -8.83 10.08 0.65
CA ALA A 24 -8.20 10.66 -0.54
C ALA A 24 -6.70 10.89 -0.34
N VAL A 25 -6.29 11.48 0.79
CA VAL A 25 -4.89 11.74 1.12
C VAL A 25 -4.12 10.43 1.30
N SER A 26 -4.67 9.47 2.03
CA SER A 26 -4.09 8.13 2.20
C SER A 26 -3.91 7.42 0.85
N THR A 27 -4.90 7.54 -0.05
CA THR A 27 -4.80 6.98 -1.41
C THR A 27 -3.70 7.65 -2.22
N LEU A 28 -3.57 8.98 -2.14
CA LEU A 28 -2.47 9.71 -2.80
C LEU A 28 -1.11 9.24 -2.31
N PHE A 29 -0.88 9.17 -0.99
CA PHE A 29 0.37 8.64 -0.43
C PHE A 29 0.64 7.21 -0.88
N ARG A 30 -0.39 6.37 -0.97
CA ARG A 30 -0.25 4.99 -1.45
C ARG A 30 0.14 4.92 -2.93
N ILE A 31 -0.44 5.78 -3.78
CA ILE A 31 -0.05 5.89 -5.19
C ILE A 31 1.41 6.32 -5.30
N THR A 32 1.79 7.39 -4.61
CA THR A 32 3.15 7.91 -4.58
C THR A 32 4.14 6.85 -4.11
N SER A 33 3.85 6.17 -2.99
CA SER A 33 4.67 5.05 -2.49
C SER A 33 4.81 3.92 -3.52
N SER A 34 3.74 3.58 -4.24
CA SER A 34 3.80 2.56 -5.29
C SER A 34 4.65 2.96 -6.50
N VAL A 35 4.76 4.26 -6.79
CA VAL A 35 5.63 4.77 -7.87
C VAL A 35 7.08 4.72 -7.41
N PHE A 36 7.37 5.17 -6.19
CA PHE A 36 8.72 5.06 -5.60
C PHE A 36 9.19 3.61 -5.49
N ALA A 37 8.31 2.69 -5.09
CA ALA A 37 8.62 1.27 -5.01
C ALA A 37 9.01 0.66 -6.37
N LEU A 38 8.46 1.16 -7.47
CA LEU A 38 8.83 0.74 -8.83
C LEU A 38 10.08 1.46 -9.34
N LEU A 39 10.26 2.73 -9.01
CA LEU A 39 11.44 3.51 -9.39
C LEU A 39 12.73 2.88 -8.85
N LEU A 40 12.71 2.44 -7.61
CA LEU A 40 13.89 1.96 -6.92
C LEU A 40 14.62 0.79 -7.63
N PRO A 41 13.98 -0.34 -7.95
CA PRO A 41 14.64 -1.41 -8.70
C PRO A 41 15.01 -0.99 -10.12
N LEU A 42 14.25 -0.08 -10.75
CA LEU A 42 14.54 0.41 -12.09
C LEU A 42 15.74 1.36 -12.12
N ILE A 43 15.96 2.15 -11.08
CA ILE A 43 17.17 2.96 -10.90
C ILE A 43 18.38 2.04 -10.79
N VAL A 44 18.31 1.01 -9.94
CA VAL A 44 19.38 0.02 -9.78
C VAL A 44 19.68 -0.67 -11.12
N GLN A 45 18.65 -1.06 -11.88
CA GLN A 45 18.80 -1.66 -13.21
C GLN A 45 19.39 -0.68 -14.24
N SER A 46 19.02 0.60 -14.19
CA SER A 46 19.47 1.61 -15.17
C SER A 46 20.97 1.92 -15.12
N ILE A 47 21.62 1.63 -13.99
CA ILE A 47 23.05 1.88 -13.77
C ILE A 47 23.90 0.61 -13.93
N LEU A 48 23.28 -0.54 -14.23
CA LEU A 48 24.02 -1.77 -14.43
C LEU A 48 24.83 -1.70 -15.72
N PRO A 49 26.11 -2.13 -15.69
CA PRO A 49 26.93 -2.19 -16.88
C PRO A 49 26.40 -3.21 -17.91
N ASP A 50 25.82 -4.32 -17.42
CA ASP A 50 25.12 -5.30 -18.26
C ASP A 50 23.82 -5.73 -17.53
N PRO A 51 22.66 -5.17 -17.89
CA PRO A 51 21.39 -5.51 -17.25
C PRO A 51 20.84 -6.88 -17.68
N GLU A 52 21.32 -7.45 -18.79
CA GLU A 52 20.86 -8.77 -19.26
C GLU A 52 21.57 -9.90 -18.50
N ASN A 53 22.83 -9.70 -18.13
CA ASN A 53 23.64 -10.67 -17.41
C ASN A 53 23.75 -10.38 -15.91
N VAL A 54 22.67 -10.63 -15.16
CA VAL A 54 22.57 -10.39 -13.71
C VAL A 54 22.88 -11.63 -12.85
N LYS A 55 23.64 -12.57 -13.38
CA LYS A 55 24.05 -13.77 -12.61
C LYS A 55 24.85 -13.35 -11.38
N TRP A 56 24.69 -14.07 -10.27
CA TRP A 56 25.25 -13.66 -8.97
C TRP A 56 26.78 -13.56 -8.93
N TRP A 57 27.48 -14.21 -9.87
CA TRP A 57 28.94 -14.16 -10.02
C TRP A 57 29.42 -13.08 -11.01
N GLU A 58 28.52 -12.41 -11.71
CA GLU A 58 28.85 -11.34 -12.66
C GLU A 58 28.89 -9.96 -11.96
N PRO A 59 29.61 -8.96 -12.50
CA PRO A 59 29.70 -7.63 -11.92
C PRO A 59 28.32 -6.99 -11.67
N SER A 60 27.38 -7.12 -12.61
CA SER A 60 26.01 -6.61 -12.43
C SER A 60 25.26 -7.31 -11.31
N GLY A 61 25.36 -8.64 -11.19
CA GLY A 61 24.67 -9.40 -10.15
C GLY A 61 25.24 -9.13 -8.74
N THR A 62 26.57 -9.02 -8.62
CA THR A 62 27.23 -8.65 -7.35
C THR A 62 26.87 -7.23 -6.90
N PHE A 63 26.73 -6.29 -7.84
CA PHE A 63 26.25 -4.94 -7.55
C PHE A 63 24.81 -4.92 -7.03
N ILE A 64 23.90 -5.69 -7.64
CA ILE A 64 22.50 -5.82 -7.17
C ILE A 64 22.46 -6.39 -5.75
N LEU A 65 23.21 -7.47 -5.51
CA LEU A 65 23.23 -8.18 -4.23
C LEU A 65 23.76 -7.32 -3.08
N SER A 66 24.64 -6.36 -3.35
CA SER A 66 25.13 -5.40 -2.35
C SER A 66 24.21 -4.19 -2.21
N SER A 67 23.70 -3.65 -3.30
CA SER A 67 22.92 -2.40 -3.31
C SER A 67 21.50 -2.57 -2.76
N ILE A 68 20.78 -3.63 -3.15
CA ILE A 68 19.38 -3.81 -2.72
C ILE A 68 19.25 -3.93 -1.20
N PRO A 69 20.06 -4.72 -0.48
CA PRO A 69 19.99 -4.80 0.97
C PRO A 69 20.28 -3.46 1.67
N LEU A 70 21.27 -2.70 1.20
CA LEU A 70 21.61 -1.39 1.77
C LEU A 70 20.45 -0.41 1.68
N VAL A 71 19.82 -0.36 0.50
CA VAL A 71 18.62 0.45 0.29
C VAL A 71 17.47 -0.04 1.18
N GLY A 72 17.29 -1.35 1.29
CA GLY A 72 16.30 -1.97 2.17
C GLY A 72 16.46 -1.55 3.64
N ILE A 73 17.69 -1.57 4.15
CA ILE A 73 18.01 -1.12 5.52
C ILE A 73 17.58 0.34 5.72
N GLY A 74 17.88 1.21 4.76
CA GLY A 74 17.45 2.62 4.82
C GLY A 74 15.93 2.77 4.96
N PHE A 75 15.14 2.04 4.17
CA PHE A 75 13.67 2.06 4.27
C PHE A 75 13.15 1.45 5.58
N VAL A 76 13.81 0.42 6.13
CA VAL A 76 13.45 -0.15 7.43
C VAL A 76 13.67 0.86 8.55
N ILE A 77 14.79 1.60 8.53
CA ILE A 77 15.07 2.65 9.51
C ILE A 77 13.99 3.74 9.45
N LEU A 78 13.69 4.25 8.25
CA LEU A 78 12.64 5.27 8.05
C LEU A 78 11.25 4.77 8.47
N GLY A 79 10.92 3.52 8.14
CA GLY A 79 9.66 2.90 8.52
C GLY A 79 9.52 2.75 10.03
N THR A 80 10.58 2.31 10.70
CA THR A 80 10.62 2.16 12.16
C THR A 80 10.52 3.51 12.85
N SER A 81 11.26 4.53 12.40
CA SER A 81 11.15 5.88 12.97
C SER A 81 9.75 6.46 12.83
N ALA A 82 9.08 6.25 11.68
CA ALA A 82 7.71 6.70 11.49
C ALA A 82 6.73 6.01 12.44
N ILE A 83 6.94 4.72 12.75
CA ILE A 83 6.14 3.98 13.75
C ILE A 83 6.34 4.58 15.14
N VAL A 84 7.59 4.82 15.55
CA VAL A 84 7.91 5.41 16.85
C VAL A 84 7.28 6.79 17.01
N ILE A 85 7.42 7.66 16.00
CA ILE A 85 6.80 8.99 15.98
C ILE A 85 5.28 8.88 16.09
N SER A 86 4.66 7.97 15.33
CA SER A 86 3.21 7.77 15.35
C SER A 86 2.75 7.32 16.74
N PHE A 87 3.47 6.39 17.36
CA PHE A 87 3.14 5.90 18.71
C PHE A 87 3.12 7.02 19.75
N PHE A 88 4.12 7.91 19.74
CA PHE A 88 4.15 9.05 20.67
C PHE A 88 3.20 10.20 20.32
N SER A 89 2.70 10.24 19.08
CA SER A 89 1.85 11.34 18.60
C SER A 89 0.35 11.06 18.71
N ILE A 90 -0.05 9.79 18.86
CA ILE A 90 -1.46 9.41 18.97
C ILE A 90 -1.92 9.64 20.40
N ASP A 91 -2.87 10.55 20.56
CA ASP A 91 -3.54 10.76 21.84
C ASP A 91 -4.69 9.74 21.99
N GLU A 92 -4.54 8.84 22.97
CA GLU A 92 -5.55 7.85 23.36
C GLU A 92 -6.30 8.27 24.63
N SER A 93 -6.21 9.54 25.05
CA SER A 93 -6.85 10.09 26.26
C SER A 93 -8.35 9.79 26.39
N PHE A 94 -9.05 9.57 25.27
CA PHE A 94 -10.44 9.10 25.23
C PHE A 94 -10.67 7.79 26.03
N HIS A 95 -9.70 6.86 26.05
CA HIS A 95 -9.83 5.61 26.80
C HIS A 95 -9.87 5.83 28.32
N ASN A 96 -9.24 6.90 28.82
CA ASN A 96 -9.28 7.26 30.25
C ASN A 96 -10.67 7.72 30.72
N HIS A 97 -11.55 8.09 29.78
CA HIS A 97 -12.93 8.50 30.07
C HIS A 97 -13.96 7.40 29.78
N SER A 98 -13.53 6.26 29.24
CA SER A 98 -14.43 5.14 28.94
C SER A 98 -14.68 4.30 30.20
N SER A 99 -15.91 4.30 30.69
CA SER A 99 -16.37 3.49 31.85
C SER A 99 -16.64 2.02 31.50
N LEU A 100 -16.29 1.60 30.28
CA LEU A 100 -16.53 0.26 29.79
C LEU A 100 -15.38 -0.66 30.25
N PRO A 101 -15.66 -1.75 30.97
CA PRO A 101 -14.62 -2.69 31.37
C PRO A 101 -13.99 -3.30 30.12
N LEU A 102 -12.64 -3.29 30.06
CA LEU A 102 -11.86 -4.00 29.06
C LEU A 102 -12.24 -5.48 29.11
N LYS A 103 -13.07 -5.92 28.17
CA LYS A 103 -13.52 -7.31 28.09
C LYS A 103 -12.37 -8.14 27.54
N ASN A 104 -11.74 -8.96 28.38
CA ASN A 104 -10.76 -9.95 27.93
C ASN A 104 -11.45 -10.98 27.02
N ILE A 105 -11.27 -10.84 25.71
CA ILE A 105 -11.80 -11.77 24.72
C ILE A 105 -10.92 -13.03 24.73
N SER A 106 -11.51 -14.19 25.02
CA SER A 106 -10.77 -15.45 24.93
C SER A 106 -10.45 -15.77 23.47
N LEU A 107 -9.27 -16.35 23.21
CA LEU A 107 -8.82 -16.78 21.88
C LEU A 107 -9.85 -17.68 21.17
N LYS A 108 -10.61 -18.48 21.92
CA LYS A 108 -11.66 -19.36 21.38
C LYS A 108 -12.85 -18.59 20.81
N SER A 109 -13.15 -17.42 21.38
CA SER A 109 -14.22 -16.53 20.92
C SER A 109 -13.79 -15.56 19.80
N PHE A 110 -12.49 -15.46 19.53
CA PHE A 110 -11.93 -14.56 18.52
C PHE A 110 -12.22 -15.01 17.08
N PHE A 111 -12.02 -16.30 16.77
CA PHE A 111 -12.21 -16.82 15.39
C PHE A 111 -13.64 -16.69 14.86
N PRO A 112 -14.70 -16.99 15.63
CA PRO A 112 -16.07 -16.77 15.20
C PRO A 112 -16.39 -15.28 14.95
N GLN A 113 -15.79 -14.36 15.72
CA GLN A 113 -15.98 -12.92 15.55
C GLN A 113 -15.25 -12.39 14.31
N MET A 114 -14.04 -12.87 14.03
CA MET A 114 -13.27 -12.47 12.85
C MET A 114 -13.92 -12.93 11.54
N THR A 115 -14.63 -14.06 11.56
CA THR A 115 -15.36 -14.60 10.39
C THR A 115 -16.78 -14.09 10.27
N ALA A 116 -17.33 -13.41 11.29
CA ALA A 116 -18.70 -12.88 11.26
C ALA A 116 -18.99 -11.96 10.04
N PRO A 117 -18.06 -11.06 9.61
CA PRO A 117 -18.28 -10.24 8.42
C PRO A 117 -18.41 -11.04 7.11
N LEU A 118 -17.88 -12.28 7.06
CA LEU A 118 -17.97 -13.14 5.88
C LEU A 118 -19.39 -13.63 5.62
N LYS A 119 -20.33 -13.49 6.56
CA LYS A 119 -21.74 -13.82 6.34
C LYS A 119 -22.41 -12.88 5.34
N TYR A 120 -21.89 -11.65 5.15
CA TYR A 120 -22.47 -10.66 4.26
C TYR A 120 -21.95 -10.80 2.83
N LYS A 121 -22.84 -11.05 1.85
CA LYS A 121 -22.49 -11.18 0.42
C LYS A 121 -21.77 -9.94 -0.14
N SER A 122 -22.13 -8.73 0.33
CA SER A 122 -21.47 -7.48 -0.06
C SER A 122 -20.00 -7.45 0.40
N TYR A 123 -19.73 -7.88 1.63
CA TYR A 123 -18.38 -7.97 2.17
C TYR A 123 -17.53 -9.02 1.45
N GLN A 124 -18.12 -10.17 1.10
CA GLN A 124 -17.45 -11.19 0.28
C GLN A 124 -17.02 -10.62 -1.09
N LYS A 125 -17.91 -9.89 -1.78
CA LYS A 125 -17.58 -9.22 -3.05
C LYS A 125 -16.45 -8.21 -2.88
N PHE A 126 -16.50 -7.42 -1.80
CA PHE A 126 -15.43 -6.46 -1.48
C PHE A 126 -14.08 -7.16 -1.26
N LEU A 127 -14.07 -8.28 -0.52
CA LEU A 127 -12.85 -9.08 -0.31
C LEU A 127 -12.30 -9.65 -1.61
N ALA A 128 -13.16 -10.18 -2.48
CA ALA A 128 -12.74 -10.69 -3.79
C ALA A 128 -12.09 -9.59 -4.63
N VAL A 129 -12.74 -8.41 -4.74
CA VAL A 129 -12.17 -7.25 -5.45
C VAL A 129 -10.84 -6.82 -4.83
N ARG A 130 -10.74 -6.80 -3.50
CA ARG A 130 -9.50 -6.45 -2.80
C ARG A 130 -8.38 -7.45 -3.09
N LEU A 131 -8.69 -8.75 -3.13
CA LEU A 131 -7.74 -9.80 -3.46
C LEU A 131 -7.22 -9.65 -4.88
N PHE A 132 -8.10 -9.55 -5.88
CA PHE A 132 -7.70 -9.40 -7.28
C PHE A 132 -6.88 -8.12 -7.52
N ASN A 133 -7.27 -7.01 -6.90
CA ASN A 133 -6.48 -5.78 -6.97
C ASN A 133 -5.09 -5.94 -6.34
N ALA A 134 -4.99 -6.66 -5.21
CA ALA A 134 -3.70 -6.91 -4.57
C ALA A 134 -2.81 -7.84 -5.42
N MET A 135 -3.40 -8.87 -6.03
CA MET A 135 -2.69 -9.79 -6.92
C MET A 135 -2.19 -9.08 -8.17
N SER A 136 -3.07 -8.33 -8.85
CA SER A 136 -2.72 -7.57 -10.06
C SER A 136 -1.52 -6.64 -9.81
N GLY A 137 -1.55 -5.88 -8.72
CA GLY A 137 -0.44 -4.98 -8.38
C GLY A 137 0.88 -5.69 -8.10
N ARG A 138 0.86 -6.83 -7.41
CA ARG A 138 2.07 -7.59 -7.05
C ARG A 138 2.65 -8.34 -8.23
N ILE A 139 1.81 -9.04 -8.98
CA ILE A 139 2.23 -9.83 -10.15
C ILE A 139 2.82 -8.91 -11.22
N LEU A 140 2.14 -7.80 -11.52
CA LEU A 140 2.69 -6.81 -12.46
C LEU A 140 4.03 -6.25 -11.98
N GLY A 141 4.17 -5.93 -10.70
CA GLY A 141 5.43 -5.42 -10.16
C GLY A 141 6.60 -6.40 -10.30
N ILE A 142 6.37 -7.70 -10.12
CA ILE A 142 7.41 -8.74 -10.23
C ILE A 142 7.79 -8.98 -11.70
N ILE A 143 6.79 -9.08 -12.58
CA ILE A 143 7.01 -9.46 -13.99
C ILE A 143 7.52 -8.30 -14.82
N VAL A 144 7.22 -7.04 -14.45
CA VAL A 144 7.55 -5.92 -15.33
C VAL A 144 9.05 -5.74 -15.53
N ILE A 145 9.87 -5.96 -14.50
CA ILE A 145 11.33 -5.79 -14.59
C ILE A 145 11.94 -6.76 -15.62
N PRO A 146 11.74 -8.09 -15.52
CA PRO A 146 12.27 -9.01 -16.53
C PRO A 146 11.64 -8.80 -17.91
N PHE A 147 10.38 -8.36 -17.99
CA PHE A 147 9.76 -8.04 -19.28
C PHE A 147 10.43 -6.84 -19.97
N LEU A 148 10.70 -5.76 -19.23
CA LEU A 148 11.41 -4.59 -19.76
C LEU A 148 12.83 -4.94 -20.21
N THR A 149 13.51 -5.79 -19.43
CA THR A 149 14.91 -6.16 -19.66
C THR A 149 15.05 -7.17 -20.80
N TYR A 150 14.33 -8.30 -20.75
CA TYR A 150 14.54 -9.41 -21.68
C TYR A 150 13.62 -9.42 -22.89
N SER A 151 12.44 -8.78 -22.81
CA SER A 151 11.51 -8.74 -23.94
C SER A 151 11.60 -7.43 -24.72
N LEU A 152 11.80 -6.30 -24.03
CA LEU A 152 11.92 -4.99 -24.66
C LEU A 152 13.35 -4.47 -24.79
N LEU A 153 14.34 -5.17 -24.22
CA LEU A 153 15.77 -4.84 -24.30
C LEU A 153 16.07 -3.40 -23.85
N PHE A 154 15.41 -2.95 -22.79
CA PHE A 154 15.63 -1.62 -22.26
C PHE A 154 17.02 -1.53 -21.61
N THR A 155 17.71 -0.41 -21.86
CA THR A 155 19.01 -0.10 -21.28
C THR A 155 19.04 1.35 -20.82
N GLY A 156 19.83 1.64 -19.78
CA GLY A 156 20.04 2.98 -19.25
C GLY A 156 18.73 3.74 -18.95
N ASN A 157 18.55 4.89 -19.59
CA ASN A 157 17.41 5.77 -19.32
C ASN A 157 16.06 5.23 -19.83
N SER A 158 16.05 4.22 -20.70
CA SER A 158 14.82 3.63 -21.23
C SER A 158 13.94 3.02 -20.13
N TYR A 159 14.56 2.57 -19.03
CA TYR A 159 13.84 2.07 -17.85
C TYR A 159 12.89 3.09 -17.23
N TYR A 160 13.12 4.40 -17.39
CA TYR A 160 12.28 5.47 -16.82
C TYR A 160 10.95 5.66 -17.56
N ILE A 161 10.80 5.14 -18.79
CA ILE A 161 9.55 5.23 -19.55
C ILE A 161 8.40 4.55 -18.77
N TYR A 162 8.66 3.36 -18.23
CA TYR A 162 7.66 2.61 -17.48
C TYR A 162 7.13 3.32 -16.22
N PRO A 163 7.96 3.80 -15.28
CA PRO A 163 7.47 4.48 -14.08
C PRO A 163 6.74 5.77 -14.42
N ILE A 164 7.11 6.49 -15.49
CA ILE A 164 6.38 7.67 -15.97
C ILE A 164 4.96 7.28 -16.42
N VAL A 165 4.84 6.25 -17.27
CA VAL A 165 3.53 5.76 -17.74
C VAL A 165 2.70 5.20 -16.58
N SER A 166 3.32 4.44 -15.67
CA SER A 166 2.69 3.87 -14.48
C SER A 166 2.20 4.95 -13.52
N ALA A 167 2.99 5.98 -13.27
CA ALA A 167 2.58 7.11 -12.42
C ALA A 167 1.40 7.84 -13.06
N THR A 168 1.52 8.19 -14.34
CA THR A 168 0.49 8.94 -15.08
C THR A 168 -0.85 8.20 -15.08
N SER A 169 -0.84 6.90 -15.41
CA SER A 169 -2.05 6.07 -15.41
C SER A 169 -2.70 5.94 -14.02
N LYS A 170 -1.91 5.78 -12.95
CA LYS A 170 -2.43 5.73 -11.58
C LYS A 170 -3.05 7.05 -11.14
N PHE A 171 -2.40 8.18 -11.43
CA PHE A 171 -2.93 9.51 -11.11
C PHE A 171 -4.20 9.82 -11.91
N ILE A 172 -4.22 9.54 -13.22
CA ILE A 172 -5.42 9.68 -14.06
C ILE A 172 -6.55 8.83 -13.49
N GLY A 173 -6.30 7.56 -13.19
CA GLY A 173 -7.28 6.66 -12.59
C GLY A 173 -7.83 7.21 -11.28
N PHE A 174 -6.97 7.71 -10.40
CA PHE A 174 -7.39 8.36 -9.14
C PHE A 174 -8.34 9.54 -9.38
N PHE A 175 -8.00 10.46 -10.29
CA PHE A 175 -8.84 11.63 -10.57
C PHE A 175 -10.19 11.25 -11.21
N ILE A 176 -10.19 10.28 -12.13
CA ILE A 176 -11.41 9.77 -12.77
C ILE A 176 -12.33 9.14 -11.70
N TRP A 177 -11.81 8.20 -10.92
CA TRP A 177 -12.60 7.52 -9.88
C TRP A 177 -13.10 8.50 -8.82
N ARG A 178 -12.28 9.46 -8.40
CA ARG A 178 -12.70 10.51 -7.46
C ARG A 178 -13.88 11.33 -8.02
N ARG A 179 -13.86 11.69 -9.30
CA ARG A 179 -14.99 12.39 -9.95
C ARG A 179 -16.25 11.53 -10.01
N ILE A 180 -16.12 10.25 -10.37
CA ILE A 180 -17.25 9.32 -10.46
C ILE A 180 -17.90 9.13 -9.08
N LEU A 181 -17.09 8.91 -8.04
CA LEU A 181 -17.56 8.69 -6.68
C LEU A 181 -18.27 9.91 -6.09
N ARG A 182 -17.80 11.13 -6.39
CA ARG A 182 -18.49 12.37 -6.00
C ARG A 182 -19.86 12.52 -6.65
N LYS A 183 -19.98 12.14 -7.92
CA LYS A 183 -21.27 12.17 -8.64
C LYS A 183 -22.28 11.17 -8.08
N HIS A 184 -21.83 10.01 -7.62
CA HIS A 184 -22.71 8.92 -7.18
C HIS A 184 -23.01 8.92 -5.68
N LYS A 185 -22.60 9.96 -4.93
CA LYS A 185 -22.61 10.05 -3.45
C LYS A 185 -22.25 8.70 -2.81
N VAL A 186 -21.03 8.57 -2.33
CA VAL A 186 -20.59 7.42 -1.54
C VAL A 186 -21.26 7.46 -0.15
N VAL A 187 -22.56 7.14 -0.10
CA VAL A 187 -23.40 7.17 1.10
C VAL A 187 -23.23 5.90 1.94
N LYS A 188 -22.66 4.82 1.38
CA LYS A 188 -22.77 3.45 1.94
C LYS A 188 -21.46 2.78 2.38
N THR A 189 -20.31 3.44 2.40
CA THR A 189 -19.03 2.74 2.68
C THR A 189 -18.67 2.66 4.16
N TYR A 190 -19.32 3.47 5.02
CA TYR A 190 -19.08 3.48 6.47
C TYR A 190 -20.38 3.55 7.30
N THR A 191 -21.52 3.14 6.75
CA THR A 191 -22.70 2.93 7.59
C THR A 191 -22.54 1.55 8.22
N PHE A 192 -22.10 1.52 9.48
CA PHE A 192 -22.40 0.40 10.36
C PHE A 192 -23.92 0.20 10.29
N VAL A 193 -24.34 -0.93 9.73
CA VAL A 193 -25.67 -1.44 10.03
C VAL A 193 -25.55 -1.92 11.47
N LEU A 194 -26.11 -1.12 12.38
CA LEU A 194 -26.46 -1.55 13.73
C LEU A 194 -27.53 -2.64 13.64
#